data_AF-S9UHD1-F1
#
_entry.id   AF-S9UHD1-F1
#
_cell.length_a   1.000
_cell.length_b   1.000
_cell.length_c   1.000
_cell.angle_alpha   90.00
_cell.angle_beta   90.00
_cell.angle_gamma   90.00
#
_symmetry.space_group_name_H-M   'P 1'
#
loop_
_entity.id
_entity.type
_entity.pdbx_description
1 polymer ?
#
loop_
_entity_poly.entity_id
_entity_poly.type
_entity_poly.pdbx_seq_one_letter_code
_entity_poly.pdbx_strand_id
1 'polypeptide(L)'
;MSVPAPVFPPQPSVREAAEAVFLPEETQRLKANLIEEQIQQARYLRAHPEIERVMRLAVSKLVREQPEDPVPVLAAFLADDHLSEMDRLAVAEEEHQQWMAAHRKSLRATSQ
;
A
#
# COMPACT_ATOMS: atom_id res chain seq x y z
N MET A 1 -47.83 -4.41 -24.01
CA MET A 1 -47.68 -5.47 -22.99
C MET A 1 -46.34 -5.24 -22.31
N SER A 2 -46.31 -4.81 -21.04
CA SER A 2 -45.04 -4.61 -20.30
C SER A 2 -44.52 -5.94 -19.80
N VAL A 3 -43.26 -6.23 -20.08
CA VAL A 3 -42.55 -7.38 -19.52
C VAL A 3 -42.18 -7.04 -18.07
N PRO A 4 -42.49 -7.89 -17.07
CA PRO A 4 -42.07 -7.64 -15.70
C PRO A 4 -40.54 -7.67 -15.60
N ALA A 5 -39.97 -6.72 -14.85
CA ALA A 5 -38.53 -6.66 -14.62
C ALA A 5 -38.03 -7.96 -13.96
N PRO A 6 -36.83 -8.44 -14.31
CA PRO A 6 -36.26 -9.63 -13.69
C PRO A 6 -36.10 -9.41 -12.18
N VAL A 7 -36.72 -10.29 -11.39
CA VAL A 7 -36.52 -10.35 -9.94
C VAL A 7 -35.18 -11.05 -9.73
N PHE A 8 -34.13 -10.27 -9.47
CA PHE A 8 -32.86 -10.84 -9.04
C PHE A 8 -33.03 -11.35 -7.59
N PRO A 9 -32.64 -12.60 -7.28
CA PRO A 9 -32.65 -13.05 -5.91
C PRO A 9 -31.74 -12.13 -5.07
N PRO A 10 -32.14 -11.77 -3.84
CA PRO A 10 -31.32 -10.96 -2.97
C PRO A 10 -29.97 -11.65 -2.77
N GLN A 11 -28.88 -10.95 -3.05
CA GLN A 11 -27.55 -11.49 -2.78
C GLN A 11 -27.37 -11.62 -1.26
N PRO A 12 -26.81 -12.74 -0.78
CA PRO A 12 -26.55 -12.91 0.64
C PRO A 12 -25.56 -11.85 1.11
N SER A 13 -25.79 -11.33 2.31
CA SER A 13 -24.79 -10.53 3.00
C SER A 13 -23.52 -11.33 3.23
N VAL A 14 -22.38 -10.65 3.40
CA VAL A 14 -21.09 -11.29 3.72
C VAL A 14 -21.22 -12.22 4.93
N ARG A 15 -22.07 -11.84 5.89
CA ARG A 15 -22.36 -12.65 7.08
C ARG A 15 -23.11 -13.93 6.73
N GLU A 16 -24.19 -13.84 5.96
CA GLU A 16 -24.98 -15.01 5.53
C GLU A 16 -24.15 -15.94 4.64
N ALA A 17 -23.29 -15.40 3.79
CA ALA A 17 -22.35 -16.17 2.99
C ALA A 17 -21.31 -16.89 3.87
N ALA A 18 -20.77 -16.21 4.89
CA ALA A 18 -19.82 -16.82 5.81
C ALA A 18 -20.46 -17.92 6.66
N GLU A 19 -21.69 -17.69 7.15
CA GLU A 19 -22.47 -18.68 7.92
C GLU A 19 -22.92 -19.88 7.06
N ALA A 20 -23.04 -19.71 5.74
CA ALA A 20 -23.34 -20.81 4.81
C ALA A 20 -22.12 -21.70 4.48
N VAL A 21 -20.90 -21.21 4.70
CA VAL A 21 -19.65 -21.89 4.33
C VAL A 21 -18.88 -22.41 5.54
N PHE A 22 -18.92 -21.68 6.66
CA PHE A 22 -18.15 -21.98 7.86
C PHE A 22 -19.06 -22.28 9.05
N LEU A 23 -18.67 -23.29 9.83
CA LEU A 23 -19.24 -23.50 11.14
C LEU A 23 -18.88 -22.33 12.08
N PRO A 24 -19.66 -22.06 13.13
CA PRO A 24 -19.38 -20.98 14.08
C PRO A 24 -17.98 -21.05 14.68
N GLU A 25 -17.50 -22.26 15.01
CA GLU A 25 -16.16 -22.49 15.55
C GLU A 25 -15.04 -22.23 14.53
N GLU A 26 -15.29 -22.53 13.25
CA GLU A 26 -14.35 -22.25 12.15
C GLU A 26 -14.27 -20.75 11.89
N THR A 27 -15.41 -20.05 11.97
CA THR A 27 -15.47 -18.59 11.88
C THR A 27 -14.69 -17.93 13.02
N GLN A 28 -14.81 -18.45 14.25
CA GLN A 28 -14.04 -17.94 15.39
C GLN A 28 -12.53 -18.20 15.22
N ARG A 29 -12.14 -19.39 14.79
CA ARG A 29 -10.73 -19.73 14.49
C ARG A 29 -10.17 -18.86 13.37
N LEU A 30 -10.93 -18.64 12.29
CA LEU A 30 -10.55 -17.76 11.19
C LEU A 30 -10.31 -16.33 11.70
N LYS A 31 -11.22 -15.79 12.52
CA LYS A 31 -11.04 -14.46 13.12
C LYS A 31 -9.77 -14.37 13.96
N ALA A 32 -9.51 -15.38 14.81
CA ALA A 32 -8.31 -15.42 15.64
C ALA A 32 -7.04 -15.46 14.77
N ASN A 33 -7.02 -16.30 13.73
CA ASN A 33 -5.90 -16.39 12.80
C ASN A 33 -5.68 -15.07 12.05
N LEU A 34 -6.74 -14.42 11.57
CA LEU A 34 -6.62 -13.13 10.88
C LEU A 34 -6.06 -12.03 11.79
N ILE A 35 -6.42 -12.04 13.08
CA ILE A 35 -5.86 -11.10 14.06
C ILE A 35 -4.37 -11.38 14.26
N GLU A 36 -4.00 -12.65 14.44
CA GLU A 36 -2.60 -13.04 14.61
C GLU A 36 -1.77 -12.65 13.38
N GLU A 37 -2.24 -12.96 12.17
CA GLU A 37 -1.60 -12.58 10.92
C GLU A 37 -1.43 -11.06 10.80
N GLN A 38 -2.46 -10.26 11.13
CA GLN A 38 -2.33 -8.79 11.15
C GLN A 38 -1.26 -8.31 12.13
N ILE A 39 -1.20 -8.92 13.32
CA ILE A 39 -0.17 -8.58 14.31
C ILE A 39 1.23 -8.92 13.77
N GLN A 40 1.39 -10.09 13.16
CA GLN A 40 2.68 -10.52 12.61
C GLN A 40 3.10 -9.67 11.42
N GLN A 41 2.18 -9.34 10.51
CA GLN A 41 2.43 -8.41 9.41
C GLN A 41 2.84 -7.02 9.93
N ALA A 42 2.15 -6.50 10.94
CA ALA A 42 2.51 -5.22 11.54
C ALA A 42 3.87 -5.26 12.24
N ARG A 43 4.24 -6.38 12.87
CA ARG A 43 5.59 -6.58 13.44
C ARG A 43 6.65 -6.64 12.35
N TYR A 44 6.39 -7.39 11.28
CA TYR A 44 7.27 -7.49 10.12
C TYR A 44 7.54 -6.11 9.51
N LEU A 45 6.49 -5.35 9.18
CA LEU A 45 6.64 -4.01 8.60
C LEU A 45 7.40 -3.04 9.52
N ARG A 46 7.22 -3.14 10.85
CA ARG A 46 8.00 -2.33 11.82
C ARG A 46 9.47 -2.74 11.89
N ALA A 47 9.77 -4.02 11.69
CA ALA A 47 11.14 -4.54 11.70
C ALA A 47 11.89 -4.23 10.39
N HIS A 48 11.17 -3.90 9.32
CA HIS A 48 11.68 -3.69 7.97
C HIS A 48 11.38 -2.28 7.44
N PRO A 49 11.96 -1.22 8.03
CA PRO A 49 11.71 0.18 7.62
C PRO A 49 12.15 0.47 6.16
N GLU A 50 13.03 -0.35 5.59
CA GLU A 50 13.39 -0.31 4.17
C GLU A 50 12.18 -0.47 3.26
N ILE A 51 11.18 -1.27 3.65
CA ILE A 51 9.95 -1.45 2.88
C ILE A 51 9.19 -0.12 2.80
N GLU A 52 9.07 0.61 3.91
CA GLU A 52 8.40 1.91 3.92
C GLU A 52 9.12 2.92 3.02
N ARG A 53 10.46 2.95 3.06
CA ARG A 53 11.26 3.85 2.21
C ARG A 53 11.09 3.52 0.73
N VAL A 54 11.16 2.25 0.36
CA VAL A 54 10.94 1.79 -1.02
C VAL A 54 9.52 2.12 -1.50
N MET A 55 8.51 1.91 -0.66
CA MET A 55 7.11 2.24 -1.00
C MET A 55 6.91 3.74 -1.21
N ARG A 56 7.54 4.59 -0.38
CA ARG A 56 7.50 6.05 -0.56
C ARG A 56 8.13 6.46 -1.89
N LEU A 57 9.28 5.88 -2.24
CA LEU A 57 9.95 6.13 -3.50
C LEU A 57 9.07 5.73 -4.71
N ALA A 58 8.41 4.57 -4.63
CA ALA A 58 7.48 4.09 -5.63
C ALA A 58 6.32 5.08 -5.85
N VAL A 59 5.72 5.57 -4.75
CA VAL A 59 4.64 6.56 -4.79
C VAL A 59 5.12 7.90 -5.35
N SER A 60 6.29 8.37 -4.93
CA SER A 60 6.89 9.60 -5.47
C SER A 60 7.13 9.51 -6.97
N LYS A 61 7.57 8.35 -7.46
CA LYS A 61 7.73 8.07 -8.90
C LYS A 61 6.39 8.18 -9.63
N LEU A 62 5.32 7.55 -9.12
CA LEU A 62 3.99 7.63 -9.72
C LEU A 62 3.45 9.07 -9.77
N VAL A 63 3.61 9.82 -8.69
CA VAL A 63 3.14 11.22 -8.61
C VAL A 63 3.90 12.10 -9.62
N ARG A 64 5.19 11.85 -9.82
CA ARG A 64 6.02 12.59 -10.77
C ARG A 64 5.70 12.25 -12.21
N GLU A 65 5.56 10.96 -12.51
CA GLU A 65 5.47 10.45 -13.89
C GLU A 65 4.03 10.37 -14.40
N GLN A 66 3.04 10.33 -13.49
CA GLN A 66 1.60 10.26 -13.80
C GLN A 66 1.28 9.32 -14.98
N PRO A 67 1.70 8.05 -14.90
CA PRO A 67 1.44 7.11 -15.98
C PRO A 67 -0.07 6.88 -16.15
N GLU A 68 -0.48 6.59 -17.38
CA GLU A 68 -1.87 6.27 -17.71
C GLU A 68 -2.36 5.01 -16.97
N ASP A 69 -1.47 4.03 -16.77
CA ASP A 69 -1.70 2.87 -15.91
C ASP A 69 -0.61 2.75 -14.83
N PRO A 70 -0.92 3.04 -13.56
CA PRO A 70 0.06 3.04 -12.47
C PRO A 70 0.42 1.62 -11.98
N VAL A 71 -0.44 0.63 -12.19
CA VAL A 71 -0.26 -0.72 -11.61
C VAL A 71 0.93 -1.46 -12.24
N PRO A 72 1.08 -1.53 -13.58
CA PRO A 72 2.24 -2.15 -14.21
C PRO A 72 3.55 -1.45 -13.87
N VAL A 73 3.52 -0.13 -13.72
CA VAL A 73 4.71 0.67 -13.35
C VAL A 73 5.17 0.33 -11.95
N LEU A 74 4.25 0.25 -10.99
CA LEU A 74 4.57 -0.19 -9.62
C LEU A 74 5.03 -1.64 -9.57
N ALA A 75 4.36 -2.54 -10.30
CA ALA A 75 4.74 -3.95 -10.34
C ALA A 75 6.16 -4.12 -10.89
N ALA A 76 6.51 -3.44 -11.98
CA ALA A 76 7.85 -3.47 -12.54
C ALA A 76 8.89 -2.87 -11.57
N PHE A 77 8.52 -1.79 -10.87
CA PHE A 77 9.40 -1.15 -9.88
C PHE A 77 9.67 -2.05 -8.66
N LEU A 78 8.66 -2.80 -8.18
CA LEU A 78 8.78 -3.67 -7.01
C LEU A 78 9.25 -5.09 -7.35
N ALA A 79 9.17 -5.51 -8.61
CA ALA A 79 9.69 -6.80 -9.08
C ALA A 79 11.22 -6.80 -9.23
N ASP A 80 11.87 -5.64 -9.05
CA ASP A 80 13.31 -5.57 -8.98
C ASP A 80 13.79 -6.17 -7.64
N ASP A 81 14.52 -7.27 -7.68
CA ASP A 81 14.94 -8.06 -6.49
C ASP A 81 16.04 -7.34 -5.66
N HIS A 82 16.28 -6.06 -5.93
CA HIS A 82 17.33 -5.26 -5.31
C HIS A 82 16.78 -4.29 -4.26
N LEU A 83 15.98 -4.78 -3.31
CA LEU A 83 15.43 -3.98 -2.20
C LEU A 83 16.49 -3.14 -1.48
N SER A 84 17.69 -3.68 -1.26
CA SER A 84 18.81 -2.96 -0.64
C SER A 84 19.36 -1.81 -1.49
N GLU A 85 19.30 -1.93 -2.81
CA GLU A 85 19.71 -0.85 -3.73
C GLU A 85 18.65 0.24 -3.79
N MET A 86 17.37 -0.16 -3.85
CA MET A 86 16.24 0.76 -3.78
C MET A 86 16.21 1.53 -2.45
N ASP A 87 16.55 0.87 -1.34
CA ASP A 87 16.68 1.51 -0.04
C ASP A 87 17.78 2.58 -0.01
N ARG A 88 18.95 2.27 -0.59
CA ARG A 88 20.05 3.24 -0.73
C ARG A 88 19.67 4.44 -1.58
N LEU A 89 18.98 4.21 -2.70
CA LEU A 89 18.48 5.28 -3.55
C LEU A 89 17.46 6.15 -2.82
N ALA A 90 16.56 5.55 -2.05
CA ALA A 90 15.59 6.28 -1.25
C ALA A 90 16.25 7.18 -0.19
N VAL A 91 17.28 6.68 0.50
CA VAL A 91 18.05 7.47 1.48
C VAL A 91 18.78 8.63 0.79
N ALA A 92 19.46 8.37 -0.33
CA ALA A 92 20.16 9.41 -1.09
C ALA A 92 19.21 10.50 -1.62
N GLU A 93 18.01 10.12 -2.09
CA GLU A 93 17.01 11.09 -2.53
C GLU A 93 16.47 11.93 -1.37
N GLU A 94 16.24 11.32 -0.21
CA GLU A 94 15.81 12.04 1.00
C GLU A 94 16.87 13.05 1.46
N GLU A 95 18.14 12.64 1.54
CA GLU A 95 19.26 13.52 1.88
C GLU A 95 19.38 14.69 0.89
N HIS A 96 19.22 14.43 -0.40
CA HIS A 96 19.24 15.46 -1.43
C HIS A 96 18.09 16.47 -1.25
N GLN A 97 16.87 15.99 -0.98
CA GLN A 97 15.72 16.86 -0.73
C GLN A 97 15.91 17.72 0.52
N GLN A 98 16.46 17.15 1.59
CA GLN A 98 16.77 17.88 2.82
C GLN A 98 17.81 18.97 2.56
N TRP A 99 18.87 18.65 1.82
CA TRP A 99 19.89 19.63 1.43
C TRP A 99 19.29 20.76 0.57
N MET A 100 18.49 20.44 -0.44
CA MET A 100 17.82 21.43 -1.29
C MET A 100 16.89 22.35 -0.50
N ALA A 101 16.14 21.80 0.47
CA ALA A 101 15.26 22.57 1.33
C ALA A 101 16.07 23.53 2.24
N ALA A 102 17.16 23.05 2.84
CA ALA A 102 18.04 23.85 3.68
C ALA A 102 18.71 24.98 2.86
N HIS A 103 19.19 24.67 1.66
CA HIS A 103 19.81 25.63 0.77
C HIS A 103 18.82 26.72 0.33
N ARG A 104 17.60 26.35 -0.07
CA ARG A 104 16.51 27.31 -0.39
C ARG A 104 16.17 28.22 0.78
N LYS A 105 16.17 27.70 2.01
CA LYS A 105 15.92 28.50 3.22
C LYS A 105 17.04 29.51 3.48
N SER A 106 18.30 29.10 3.28
CA SER A 106 19.48 29.98 3.43
C SER A 106 19.50 31.12 2.41
N LEU A 107 19.16 30.84 1.14
CA LEU A 107 19.05 31.86 0.08
C LEU A 107 17.95 32.90 0.36
N ARG A 108 16.83 32.48 0.96
CA ARG A 108 15.75 33.40 1.37
C ARG A 108 16.14 34.27 2.56
N ALA A 109 16.95 33.76 3.48
CA ALA A 109 17.40 34.50 4.66
C ALA A 109 18.51 35.53 4.36
N THR A 110 19.23 35.37 3.25
CA THR A 110 20.30 36.27 2.80
C THR A 110 19.82 37.34 1.80
N SER A 111 18.56 37.27 1.38
CA SER A 111 17.91 38.27 0.51
C SER A 111 17.01 39.26 1.28
N GLN A 112 17.07 39.26 2.62
CA GLN A 112 16.45 40.26 3.51
C GLN A 112 17.55 41.06 4.20
#